data_AF-A0A8H6DWX6-F1
#
_entry.id   AF-A0A8H6DWX6-F1
#
_cell.length_a   1.000
_cell.length_b   1.000
_cell.length_c   1.000
_cell.angle_alpha   90.00
_cell.angle_beta   90.00
_cell.angle_gamma   90.00
#
_symmetry.space_group_name_H-M   'P 1'
#
loop_
_entity.id
_entity.type
_entity.pdbx_description
1 polymer ?
#
loop_
_entity_poly.entity_id
_entity_poly.type
_entity_poly.pdbx_seq_one_letter_code
_entity_poly.pdbx_strand_id
1 'polypeptide(L)'
;MDISALVNHDGDATVLPRRSLSIPHSTATSSPVTFAAKIPSPPPKTKFKQMSLKRKRHDPKPIWAYREGEELPPELKHLQEQQRQQSRPPPTVAQPQPHAQPPPQAHPQPRAQLSPMAERDGHPSAEKGAPPPGAAVRELSGFERPISNDAQIYDDVSRNVCDFIWNTAVNNEVVRSAIADPKVQLEVEARWGQIIDKQTDQRLRGFWRTETVLNTDVLEVKFESTMTAQQHKRMNLFLNAQVQQSKAPGAPRPPIDYRHTYETDMFYELDQQGFSSLNPIVQRLISTAGGRQRVRVTRDKNTGEFLRAIIKHRLGNLEVSSPKTEWDYRIGINLEIDFPGPIESLTPAVEGGKTAEGMHRQKDRMSYSWLGAYQVDLTQVSQGPSKNHELELELDSGVLIAEADKVRRKEPTKFESLINGMMNNLRVLSREITVSGPGPTA
;
A
#
# COMPACT_ATOMS: atom_id res chain seq x y z
N MET A 1 10.59 -4.14 39.95
CA MET A 1 10.24 -5.48 40.45
C MET A 1 10.35 -6.42 39.27
N ASP A 2 11.22 -7.41 39.40
CA ASP A 2 11.71 -8.30 38.36
C ASP A 2 10.71 -9.44 38.15
N ILE A 3 10.26 -9.65 36.91
CA ILE A 3 9.14 -10.56 36.55
C ILE A 3 9.66 -11.84 35.87
N SER A 4 10.94 -12.17 36.08
CA SER A 4 11.62 -13.29 35.42
C SER A 4 11.38 -14.67 36.07
N ALA A 5 10.43 -14.82 37.00
CA ALA A 5 10.31 -16.03 37.80
C ALA A 5 8.89 -16.62 37.90
N LEU A 6 8.23 -16.92 36.78
CA LEU A 6 7.05 -17.80 36.77
C LEU A 6 6.97 -18.62 35.47
N VAL A 7 7.88 -19.57 35.30
CA VAL A 7 7.78 -20.66 34.31
C VAL A 7 8.29 -21.96 34.95
N ASN A 8 7.35 -22.87 35.24
CA ASN A 8 7.38 -24.34 35.10
C ASN A 8 6.83 -25.15 36.29
N HIS A 9 5.80 -25.96 36.00
CA HIS A 9 5.79 -27.40 36.31
C HIS A 9 4.81 -28.15 35.39
N ASP A 10 5.40 -28.98 34.52
CA ASP A 10 5.12 -30.36 34.08
C ASP A 10 3.69 -30.93 33.86
N GLY A 11 3.58 -31.72 32.78
CA GLY A 11 2.46 -32.64 32.53
C GLY A 11 2.47 -33.29 31.14
N ASP A 12 3.32 -34.30 30.98
CA ASP A 12 3.61 -35.18 29.83
C ASP A 12 2.42 -35.69 28.97
N ALA A 13 2.61 -35.73 27.64
CA ALA A 13 2.04 -36.74 26.73
C ALA A 13 2.75 -36.74 25.35
N THR A 14 3.63 -37.72 25.22
CA THR A 14 4.43 -38.19 24.08
C THR A 14 3.66 -38.51 22.78
N VAL A 15 4.06 -37.92 21.63
CA VAL A 15 4.05 -38.58 20.31
C VAL A 15 5.18 -38.01 19.42
N LEU A 16 6.05 -38.90 18.93
CA LEU A 16 7.21 -38.63 18.06
C LEU A 16 6.85 -38.51 16.56
N PRO A 17 7.69 -37.86 15.73
CA PRO A 17 7.41 -37.57 14.32
C PRO A 17 7.80 -38.74 13.39
N ARG A 18 6.94 -39.04 12.41
CA ARG A 18 7.23 -40.03 11.35
C ARG A 18 8.04 -39.37 10.23
N ARG A 19 9.35 -39.60 10.23
CA ARG A 19 10.21 -39.51 9.03
C ARG A 19 10.12 -40.80 8.23
N SER A 20 10.06 -40.70 6.91
CA SER A 20 10.50 -41.76 6.00
C SER A 20 11.14 -41.16 4.76
N LEU A 21 12.44 -41.39 4.63
CA LEU A 21 13.27 -41.24 3.44
C LEU A 21 13.25 -42.58 2.68
N SER A 22 13.18 -42.55 1.34
CA SER A 22 13.98 -43.42 0.47
C SER A 22 13.76 -43.15 -1.04
N ILE A 23 14.79 -42.60 -1.67
CA ILE A 23 15.22 -42.75 -3.07
C ILE A 23 16.17 -43.98 -3.06
N PRO A 24 16.34 -44.86 -4.08
CA PRO A 24 17.11 -44.48 -5.29
C PRO A 24 17.05 -45.29 -6.63
N HIS A 25 17.68 -44.67 -7.65
CA HIS A 25 18.23 -45.17 -8.94
C HIS A 25 17.22 -45.59 -10.04
N SER A 26 17.41 -45.38 -11.36
CA SER A 26 18.63 -45.23 -12.17
C SER A 26 18.40 -44.56 -13.55
N THR A 27 19.44 -43.82 -13.99
CA THR A 27 20.03 -43.57 -15.33
C THR A 27 19.35 -43.96 -16.67
N ALA A 28 19.37 -42.99 -17.60
CA ALA A 28 19.67 -43.03 -19.07
C ALA A 28 18.84 -43.98 -19.97
N THR A 29 18.42 -43.67 -21.21
CA THR A 29 19.16 -43.17 -22.39
C THR A 29 18.21 -42.77 -23.55
N SER A 30 18.71 -41.86 -24.40
CA SER A 30 18.60 -41.70 -25.87
C SER A 30 17.25 -41.54 -26.61
N SER A 31 17.14 -40.38 -27.27
CA SER A 31 16.39 -40.13 -28.51
C SER A 31 16.91 -40.94 -29.71
N PRO A 32 16.11 -41.03 -30.79
CA PRO A 32 16.66 -40.77 -32.12
C PRO A 32 15.80 -39.83 -32.97
N VAL A 33 16.40 -39.44 -34.09
CA VAL A 33 16.18 -38.22 -34.89
C VAL A 33 15.53 -38.56 -36.24
N THR A 34 14.81 -37.57 -36.80
CA THR A 34 14.45 -37.31 -38.23
C THR A 34 13.59 -38.30 -39.03
N PHE A 35 12.58 -37.78 -39.74
CA PHE A 35 12.64 -37.53 -41.20
C PHE A 35 11.54 -36.54 -41.63
N ALA A 36 11.92 -35.58 -42.47
CA ALA A 36 11.02 -34.65 -43.16
C ALA A 36 10.73 -35.18 -44.58
N ALA A 37 9.47 -35.18 -45.02
CA ALA A 37 9.12 -35.24 -46.44
C ALA A 37 7.71 -34.68 -46.74
N LYS A 38 7.72 -33.50 -47.37
CA LYS A 38 6.87 -32.98 -48.47
C LYS A 38 5.40 -33.45 -48.60
N ILE A 39 4.51 -32.47 -48.40
CA ILE A 39 3.09 -32.47 -48.78
C ILE A 39 2.95 -32.00 -50.26
N PRO A 40 2.08 -32.61 -51.08
CA PRO A 40 1.63 -32.03 -52.36
C PRO A 40 0.30 -31.29 -52.21
N SER A 41 0.24 -30.05 -52.73
CA SER A 41 -0.97 -29.22 -52.82
C SER A 41 -1.74 -29.47 -54.12
N PRO A 42 -3.09 -29.35 -54.13
CA PRO A 42 -3.83 -28.89 -55.30
C PRO A 42 -4.64 -27.60 -55.01
N PRO A 43 -5.09 -26.86 -56.06
CA PRO A 43 -5.42 -25.45 -55.96
C PRO A 43 -6.92 -25.17 -55.82
N PRO A 44 -7.31 -23.96 -55.39
CA PRO A 44 -8.58 -23.39 -55.80
C PRO A 44 -8.44 -22.05 -56.54
N LYS A 45 -9.19 -21.95 -57.64
CA LYS A 45 -9.53 -20.71 -58.34
C LYS A 45 -10.60 -19.97 -57.52
N THR A 46 -10.40 -18.69 -57.22
CA THR A 46 -11.22 -17.54 -57.71
C THR A 46 -11.11 -16.30 -56.81
N LYS A 47 -10.57 -15.24 -57.43
CA LYS A 47 -10.93 -13.80 -57.37
C LYS A 47 -11.14 -13.13 -55.99
N PHE A 48 -10.06 -12.56 -55.45
CA PHE A 48 -10.14 -11.37 -54.60
C PHE A 48 -9.57 -10.14 -55.33
N LYS A 49 -10.32 -9.03 -55.20
CA LYS A 49 -10.05 -7.70 -55.76
C LYS A 49 -8.66 -7.19 -55.33
N GLN A 50 -7.86 -6.74 -56.30
CA GLN A 50 -6.65 -5.94 -56.04
C GLN A 50 -7.04 -4.63 -55.35
N MET A 51 -6.51 -4.38 -54.16
CA MET A 51 -6.46 -3.03 -53.60
C MET A 51 -5.22 -2.31 -54.15
N SER A 52 -5.46 -1.30 -54.98
CA SER A 52 -4.54 -0.18 -55.25
C SER A 52 -4.78 0.88 -54.16
N LEU A 53 -3.85 1.62 -53.54
CA LEU A 53 -2.62 2.26 -53.97
C LEU A 53 -1.73 2.48 -52.72
N LYS A 54 -0.40 2.46 -52.94
CA LYS A 54 0.64 2.87 -51.98
C LYS A 54 0.34 4.26 -51.40
N ARG A 55 0.28 4.36 -50.06
CA ARG A 55 0.31 5.65 -49.35
C ARG A 55 1.61 6.37 -49.71
N LYS A 56 1.54 7.53 -50.37
CA LYS A 56 2.71 8.38 -50.65
C LYS A 56 3.39 8.70 -49.31
N ARG A 57 4.60 8.18 -49.12
CA ARG A 57 5.46 8.52 -48.00
C ARG A 57 5.97 9.93 -48.28
N HIS A 58 5.65 10.88 -47.42
CA HIS A 58 6.23 12.23 -47.51
C HIS A 58 7.70 12.13 -47.09
N ASP A 59 8.59 12.40 -48.03
CA ASP A 59 9.94 12.86 -47.76
C ASP A 59 9.89 14.39 -47.49
N PRO A 60 10.75 14.93 -46.62
CA PRO A 60 11.87 14.26 -45.96
C PRO A 60 11.47 13.49 -44.70
N LYS A 61 12.15 12.36 -44.49
CA LYS A 61 12.11 11.54 -43.28
C LYS A 61 12.41 12.42 -42.05
N PRO A 62 11.60 12.43 -40.99
CA PRO A 62 11.88 13.23 -39.80
C PRO A 62 13.06 12.66 -39.02
N ILE A 63 13.77 13.51 -38.27
CA ILE A 63 15.05 13.17 -37.61
C ILE A 63 14.96 11.91 -36.71
N TRP A 64 13.83 11.70 -36.05
CA TRP A 64 13.59 10.54 -35.16
C TRP A 64 13.41 9.20 -35.89
N ALA A 65 13.26 9.21 -37.22
CA ALA A 65 13.12 8.00 -38.00
C ALA A 65 14.46 7.49 -38.56
N TYR A 66 15.56 8.24 -38.43
CA TYR A 66 16.91 7.82 -38.85
C TYR A 66 17.51 6.83 -37.85
N ARG A 67 18.11 5.75 -38.36
CA ARG A 67 18.81 4.76 -37.54
C ARG A 67 20.23 5.22 -37.23
N GLU A 68 20.81 4.69 -36.15
CA GLU A 68 22.21 4.92 -35.81
C GLU A 68 23.12 4.45 -36.96
N GLY A 69 23.93 5.37 -37.51
CA GLY A 69 24.80 5.14 -38.68
C GLY A 69 24.22 5.53 -40.05
N GLU A 70 22.96 5.95 -40.13
CA GLU A 70 22.36 6.46 -41.36
C GLU A 70 22.73 7.93 -41.58
N GLU A 71 23.23 8.29 -42.78
CA GLU A 71 23.63 9.67 -43.04
C GLU A 71 22.43 10.62 -43.07
N LEU A 72 22.45 11.61 -42.18
CA LEU A 72 21.46 12.68 -42.14
C LEU A 72 21.65 13.65 -43.32
N PRO A 73 20.55 14.11 -43.96
CA PRO A 73 20.58 15.22 -44.91
C PRO A 73 21.19 16.50 -44.30
N PRO A 74 21.79 17.38 -45.11
CA PRO A 74 22.47 18.59 -44.64
C PRO A 74 21.58 19.50 -43.78
N GLU A 75 20.29 19.59 -44.13
CA GLU A 75 19.29 20.39 -43.41
C GLU A 75 19.06 19.90 -41.98
N LEU A 76 19.00 18.58 -41.79
CA LEU A 76 18.82 17.97 -40.47
C LEU A 76 20.12 17.97 -39.65
N LYS A 77 21.29 17.88 -40.31
CA LYS A 77 22.60 18.08 -39.65
C LYS A 77 22.72 19.49 -39.05
N HIS A 78 22.36 20.53 -39.81
CA HIS A 78 22.35 21.91 -39.30
C HIS A 78 21.38 22.11 -38.13
N LEU A 79 20.19 21.48 -38.17
CA LEU A 79 19.23 21.57 -37.08
C LEU A 79 19.76 20.91 -35.79
N GLN A 80 20.42 19.75 -35.92
CA GLN A 80 21.07 19.07 -34.80
C GLN A 80 22.22 19.91 -34.22
N GLU A 81 22.99 20.57 -35.07
CA GLU A 81 24.12 21.41 -34.67
C GLU A 81 23.67 22.72 -34.00
N GLN A 82 22.58 23.34 -34.47
CA GLN A 82 21.94 24.46 -33.79
C GLN A 82 21.43 24.07 -32.40
N GLN A 83 20.78 22.92 -32.25
CA GLN A 83 20.32 22.45 -30.93
C GLN A 83 21.51 22.19 -29.98
N ARG A 84 22.63 21.66 -30.49
CA ARG A 84 23.88 21.48 -29.72
C ARG A 84 24.54 22.81 -29.31
N GLN A 85 24.42 23.85 -30.13
CA GLN A 85 24.98 25.17 -29.81
C GLN A 85 24.14 25.92 -28.78
N GLN A 86 22.81 25.78 -28.81
CA GLN A 86 21.90 26.39 -27.82
C GLN A 86 22.02 25.75 -26.43
N SER A 87 22.53 24.53 -26.33
CA SER A 87 22.68 23.77 -25.08
C SER A 87 24.10 23.80 -24.50
N ARG A 88 25.04 24.55 -25.10
CA ARG A 88 26.40 24.72 -24.56
C ARG A 88 26.47 25.88 -23.55
N PRO A 89 26.92 25.64 -22.30
CA PRO A 89 27.27 26.74 -21.41
C PRO A 89 28.52 27.48 -21.92
N PRO A 90 28.67 28.80 -21.66
CA PRO A 90 29.82 29.58 -22.12
C PRO A 90 31.13 29.11 -21.46
N PRO A 91 32.28 29.20 -22.17
CA PRO A 91 33.56 28.75 -21.63
C PRO A 91 34.03 29.68 -20.49
N THR A 92 34.49 29.06 -19.40
CA THR A 92 35.05 29.73 -18.24
C THR A 92 36.43 30.31 -18.58
N VAL A 93 36.61 31.62 -18.42
CA VAL A 93 37.89 32.29 -18.60
C VAL A 93 38.82 31.94 -17.42
N ALA A 94 39.97 31.33 -17.70
CA ALA A 94 40.97 31.00 -16.69
C ALA A 94 41.63 32.27 -16.12
N GLN A 95 41.56 32.47 -14.81
CA GLN A 95 42.29 33.52 -14.10
C GLN A 95 43.74 33.08 -13.81
N PRO A 96 44.76 33.95 -13.94
CA PRO A 96 46.14 33.63 -13.58
C PRO A 96 46.36 33.65 -12.05
N GLN A 97 47.13 32.68 -11.55
CA GLN A 97 47.60 32.62 -10.16
C GLN A 97 48.59 33.76 -9.82
N PRO A 98 48.56 34.34 -8.61
CA PRO A 98 49.64 35.21 -8.12
C PRO A 98 50.75 34.44 -7.40
N HIS A 99 51.98 34.93 -7.60
CA HIS A 99 53.24 34.44 -7.06
C HIS A 99 53.45 34.73 -5.55
N ALA A 100 54.40 33.96 -5.00
CA ALA A 100 54.78 33.82 -3.60
C ALA A 100 55.47 35.04 -2.95
N GLN A 101 55.35 35.14 -1.62
CA GLN A 101 56.23 35.92 -0.74
C GLN A 101 56.75 35.05 0.44
N PRO A 102 57.99 35.30 0.95
CA PRO A 102 58.64 34.50 2.00
C PRO A 102 58.36 34.99 3.46
N PRO A 103 58.75 34.22 4.51
CA PRO A 103 58.31 34.43 5.90
C PRO A 103 59.45 35.01 6.83
N PRO A 104 59.38 34.95 8.18
CA PRO A 104 58.83 35.99 9.08
C PRO A 104 59.84 36.51 10.14
N GLN A 105 59.51 37.57 10.90
CA GLN A 105 60.19 37.91 12.17
C GLN A 105 59.23 38.44 13.27
N ALA A 106 59.67 38.29 14.52
CA ALA A 106 58.89 38.06 15.74
C ALA A 106 58.52 39.31 16.59
N HIS A 107 57.45 39.14 17.41
CA HIS A 107 57.03 39.69 18.73
C HIS A 107 57.76 40.89 19.40
N PRO A 108 57.16 41.63 20.38
CA PRO A 108 56.06 41.24 21.31
C PRO A 108 54.97 42.30 21.63
N GLN A 109 53.96 41.87 22.40
CA GLN A 109 52.89 42.68 23.03
C GLN A 109 53.44 43.61 24.15
N PRO A 110 52.66 44.59 24.69
CA PRO A 110 51.75 44.25 25.81
C PRO A 110 50.45 45.09 25.98
N ARG A 111 49.51 44.46 26.70
CA ARG A 111 48.56 44.99 27.72
C ARG A 111 47.38 45.92 27.34
N ALA A 112 46.20 45.32 27.48
CA ALA A 112 45.12 45.65 28.43
C ALA A 112 44.54 47.07 28.49
N GLN A 113 43.23 47.17 28.17
CA GLN A 113 42.29 47.96 28.97
C GLN A 113 40.83 47.49 28.77
N LEU A 114 40.09 47.54 29.86
CA LEU A 114 38.72 47.04 30.08
C LEU A 114 37.69 48.17 29.97
N SER A 115 36.51 47.83 29.41
CA SER A 115 35.16 48.35 29.70
C SER A 115 34.77 49.77 29.19
N PRO A 116 33.47 50.16 29.16
CA PRO A 116 32.21 49.38 29.14
C PRO A 116 31.14 49.85 28.10
N MET A 117 30.07 49.05 27.98
CA MET A 117 28.66 49.35 27.61
C MET A 117 28.32 50.67 26.88
N ALA A 118 27.59 50.53 25.77
CA ALA A 118 26.40 51.34 25.51
C ALA A 118 25.43 50.58 24.56
N GLU A 119 24.22 50.34 25.05
CA GLU A 119 23.06 49.95 24.26
C GLU A 119 22.75 51.00 23.20
N ARG A 120 22.36 50.54 22.00
CA ARG A 120 21.46 51.31 21.13
C ARG A 120 20.66 50.38 20.24
N ASP A 121 19.35 50.47 20.42
CA ASP A 121 18.30 49.93 19.58
C ASP A 121 18.48 50.29 18.10
N GLY A 122 18.16 49.33 17.22
CA GLY A 122 18.06 49.57 15.78
C GLY A 122 17.83 48.29 14.98
N HIS A 123 16.61 48.15 14.46
CA HIS A 123 16.04 47.10 13.62
C HIS A 123 16.91 46.46 12.51
N PRO A 124 16.52 45.25 12.02
CA PRO A 124 17.39 44.32 11.33
C PRO A 124 17.59 44.70 9.86
N SER A 125 18.83 44.60 9.39
CA SER A 125 19.12 44.54 7.96
C SER A 125 19.25 43.09 7.54
N ALA A 126 18.50 42.77 6.49
CA ALA A 126 18.41 41.48 5.86
C ALA A 126 19.76 40.99 5.35
N GLU A 127 20.15 39.78 5.74
CA GLU A 127 21.05 38.96 4.92
C GLU A 127 20.56 37.52 4.88
N LYS A 128 20.16 37.13 3.65
CA LYS A 128 20.24 35.80 3.06
C LYS A 128 19.58 34.68 3.86
N GLY A 129 18.25 34.64 3.73
CA GLY A 129 17.49 33.41 3.93
C GLY A 129 18.08 32.30 3.08
N ALA A 130 18.62 31.27 3.74
CA ALA A 130 18.76 29.96 3.15
C ALA A 130 17.37 29.53 2.64
N PRO A 131 17.24 28.92 1.45
CA PRO A 131 15.97 28.36 1.04
C PRO A 131 15.56 27.31 2.09
N PRO A 132 14.24 27.15 2.34
CA PRO A 132 13.79 26.07 3.21
C PRO A 132 14.34 24.75 2.64
N PRO A 133 14.68 23.74 3.46
CA PRO A 133 15.00 22.42 2.95
C PRO A 133 13.75 21.88 2.27
N GLY A 134 13.65 22.14 0.96
CA GLY A 134 12.71 21.52 0.07
C GLY A 134 12.89 20.03 0.27
N ALA A 135 11.78 19.37 0.55
CA ALA A 135 11.69 17.95 0.80
C ALA A 135 12.70 17.20 -0.08
N ALA A 136 13.68 16.56 0.56
CA ALA A 136 14.53 15.58 -0.07
C ALA A 136 13.62 14.43 -0.54
N VAL A 137 12.98 14.63 -1.70
CA VAL A 137 12.30 13.60 -2.46
C VAL A 137 13.42 12.68 -2.88
N ARG A 138 13.69 11.67 -2.04
CA ARG A 138 14.69 10.59 -2.20
C ARG A 138 15.46 10.73 -3.51
N GLU A 139 16.42 11.65 -3.53
CA GLU A 139 17.38 11.69 -4.62
C GLU A 139 18.04 10.33 -4.58
N LEU A 140 17.92 9.58 -5.68
CA LEU A 140 18.63 8.33 -5.83
C LEU A 140 20.09 8.67 -5.54
N SER A 141 20.63 8.17 -4.44
CA SER A 141 21.92 8.59 -3.89
C SER A 141 23.04 8.32 -4.89
N GLY A 142 23.32 9.31 -5.76
CA GLY A 142 24.28 9.22 -6.86
C GLY A 142 23.75 8.70 -8.21
N PHE A 143 22.45 8.46 -8.38
CA PHE A 143 21.86 8.08 -9.68
C PHE A 143 20.89 9.15 -10.19
N GLU A 144 20.83 9.33 -11.51
CA GLU A 144 19.94 10.31 -12.12
C GLU A 144 18.48 9.84 -12.15
N ARG A 145 17.56 10.81 -12.30
CA ARG A 145 16.13 10.56 -12.50
C ARG A 145 15.90 9.81 -13.83
N PRO A 146 14.73 9.17 -14.01
CA PRO A 146 14.34 8.57 -15.29
C PRO A 146 14.42 9.56 -16.46
N ILE A 147 14.40 9.08 -17.70
CA ILE A 147 14.50 9.90 -18.93
C ILE A 147 13.46 11.04 -19.00
N SER A 148 12.29 10.87 -18.38
CA SER A 148 11.25 11.90 -18.27
C SER A 148 11.55 13.01 -17.26
N ASN A 149 12.62 12.86 -16.48
CA ASN A 149 13.01 13.70 -15.33
C ASN A 149 11.97 13.73 -14.19
N ASP A 150 11.03 12.79 -14.19
CA ASP A 150 10.02 12.65 -13.13
C ASP A 150 10.68 12.29 -11.79
N ALA A 151 10.20 12.91 -10.71
CA ALA A 151 10.75 12.68 -9.38
C ALA A 151 10.33 11.33 -8.77
N GLN A 152 9.23 10.75 -9.25
CA GLN A 152 8.71 9.47 -8.81
C GLN A 152 8.00 8.81 -9.99
N ILE A 153 8.26 7.51 -10.18
CA ILE A 153 7.50 6.67 -11.10
C ILE A 153 6.61 5.75 -10.28
N TYR A 154 5.39 5.53 -10.76
CA TYR A 154 4.45 4.63 -10.12
C TYR A 154 4.90 3.17 -10.27
N ASP A 155 4.63 2.35 -9.26
CA ASP A 155 4.69 0.89 -9.41
C ASP A 155 3.30 0.37 -9.83
N ASP A 156 3.27 -0.62 -10.72
CA ASP A 156 2.02 -1.10 -11.31
C ASP A 156 1.02 -1.61 -10.26
N VAL A 157 1.51 -2.24 -9.19
CA VAL A 157 0.64 -2.74 -8.11
C VAL A 157 -0.03 -1.56 -7.39
N SER A 158 0.74 -0.57 -6.93
CA SER A 158 0.15 0.60 -6.24
C SER A 158 -0.72 1.43 -7.18
N ARG A 159 -0.37 1.54 -8.46
CA ARG A 159 -1.22 2.21 -9.48
C ARG A 159 -2.56 1.51 -9.62
N ASN A 160 -2.59 0.18 -9.71
CA ASN A 160 -3.84 -0.59 -9.74
C ASN A 160 -4.66 -0.41 -8.46
N VAL A 161 -4.03 -0.31 -7.29
CA VAL A 161 -4.74 -0.01 -6.03
C VAL A 161 -5.33 1.41 -6.06
N CYS A 162 -4.58 2.39 -6.59
CA CYS A 162 -5.10 3.74 -6.81
C CYS A 162 -6.32 3.74 -7.73
N ASP A 163 -6.24 3.03 -8.86
CA ASP A 163 -7.32 2.93 -9.83
C ASP A 163 -8.55 2.24 -9.25
N PHE A 164 -8.35 1.18 -8.48
CA PHE A 164 -9.43 0.48 -7.78
C PHE A 164 -10.16 1.40 -6.79
N ILE A 165 -9.43 2.11 -5.93
CA ILE A 165 -10.03 3.07 -4.97
C ILE A 165 -10.70 4.23 -5.71
N TRP A 166 -10.05 4.75 -6.75
CA TRP A 166 -10.56 5.84 -7.55
C TRP A 166 -11.88 5.48 -8.21
N ASN A 167 -11.93 4.35 -8.93
CA ASN A 167 -13.12 3.94 -9.67
C ASN A 167 -14.26 3.50 -8.75
N THR A 168 -13.95 2.83 -7.64
CA THR A 168 -14.96 2.29 -6.73
C THR A 168 -15.61 3.39 -5.89
N ALA A 169 -14.83 4.36 -5.41
CA ALA A 169 -15.30 5.36 -4.45
C ALA A 169 -15.22 6.82 -4.92
N VAL A 170 -14.11 7.24 -5.53
CA VAL A 170 -13.86 8.66 -5.81
C VAL A 170 -14.62 9.16 -7.05
N ASN A 171 -14.55 8.41 -8.14
CA ASN A 171 -15.20 8.69 -9.42
C ASN A 171 -16.60 8.08 -9.50
N ASN A 172 -17.10 7.56 -8.39
CA ASN A 172 -18.42 6.97 -8.27
C ASN A 172 -19.36 7.97 -7.60
N GLU A 173 -20.12 8.72 -8.41
CA GLU A 173 -20.99 9.79 -7.89
C GLU A 173 -22.08 9.29 -6.93
N VAL A 174 -22.53 8.03 -7.05
CA VAL A 174 -23.49 7.45 -6.10
C VAL A 174 -22.84 7.28 -4.73
N VAL A 175 -21.61 6.78 -4.68
CA VAL A 175 -20.84 6.66 -3.43
C VAL A 175 -20.51 8.03 -2.87
N ARG A 176 -20.06 8.99 -3.70
CA ARG A 176 -19.78 10.39 -3.30
C ARG A 176 -21.00 11.06 -2.69
N SER A 177 -22.17 10.85 -3.29
CA SER A 177 -23.43 11.39 -2.76
C SER A 177 -23.85 10.71 -1.46
N ALA A 178 -23.54 9.42 -1.28
CA ALA A 178 -23.81 8.72 -0.02
C ALA A 178 -22.95 9.27 1.13
N ILE A 179 -21.65 9.47 0.92
CA ILE A 179 -20.70 9.96 1.94
C ILE A 179 -20.78 11.48 2.18
N ALA A 180 -21.64 12.19 1.45
CA ALA A 180 -22.00 13.57 1.78
C ALA A 180 -22.92 13.62 3.02
N ASP A 181 -23.57 12.51 3.35
CA ASP A 181 -24.28 12.34 4.62
C ASP A 181 -23.24 12.07 5.73
N PRO A 182 -23.19 12.89 6.80
CA PRO A 182 -22.22 12.71 7.88
C PRO A 182 -22.38 11.38 8.64
N LYS A 183 -23.51 10.69 8.47
CA LYS A 183 -23.76 9.34 9.03
C LYS A 183 -23.18 8.22 8.19
N VAL A 184 -22.53 8.52 7.07
CA VAL A 184 -21.99 7.54 6.14
C VAL A 184 -20.50 7.79 5.95
N GLN A 185 -19.68 6.87 6.44
CA GLN A 185 -18.24 6.96 6.33
C GLN A 185 -17.72 5.98 5.29
N LEU A 186 -16.82 6.46 4.41
CA LEU A 186 -16.04 5.58 3.55
C LEU A 186 -14.91 4.93 4.37
N GLU A 187 -14.82 3.62 4.31
CA GLU A 187 -13.74 2.84 4.91
C GLU A 187 -12.92 2.19 3.80
N VAL A 188 -11.62 2.51 3.75
CA VAL A 188 -10.65 1.82 2.91
C VAL A 188 -9.63 1.14 3.82
N GLU A 189 -9.64 -0.18 3.78
CA GLU A 189 -8.85 -1.02 4.67
C GLU A 189 -8.09 -2.07 3.86
N ALA A 190 -6.88 -2.41 4.29
CA ALA A 190 -6.10 -3.50 3.77
C ALA A 190 -5.94 -4.57 4.86
N ARG A 191 -6.22 -5.82 4.52
CA ARG A 191 -6.06 -6.96 5.41
C ARG A 191 -4.93 -7.86 4.96
N TRP A 192 -4.20 -8.42 5.92
CA TRP A 192 -3.25 -9.49 5.68
C TRP A 192 -3.93 -10.85 5.87
N GLY A 193 -3.59 -11.79 4.99
CA GLY A 193 -4.19 -13.11 5.02
C GLY A 193 -3.62 -13.99 3.93
N GLN A 194 -4.38 -14.98 3.50
CA GLN A 194 -4.01 -15.86 2.40
C GLN A 194 -5.13 -15.91 1.38
N ILE A 195 -4.77 -15.81 0.10
CA ILE A 195 -5.69 -16.06 -1.01
C ILE A 195 -5.69 -17.57 -1.24
N ILE A 196 -6.81 -18.22 -1.00
CA ILE A 196 -6.99 -19.66 -1.10
C ILE A 196 -7.72 -19.99 -2.40
N ASP A 197 -7.18 -20.93 -3.15
CA ASP A 197 -7.85 -21.54 -4.30
C ASP A 197 -8.97 -22.45 -3.77
N LYS A 198 -10.21 -22.23 -4.21
CA LYS A 198 -11.38 -22.98 -3.73
C LYS A 198 -11.37 -24.44 -4.18
N GLN A 199 -10.65 -24.78 -5.24
CA GLN A 199 -10.59 -26.15 -5.74
C GLN A 199 -9.63 -27.01 -4.92
N THR A 200 -8.50 -26.43 -4.51
CA THR A 200 -7.44 -27.14 -3.78
C THR A 200 -7.49 -26.90 -2.27
N ASP A 201 -8.21 -25.88 -1.81
CA ASP A 201 -8.21 -25.36 -0.44
C ASP A 201 -6.78 -25.05 0.07
N GLN A 202 -5.89 -24.71 -0.86
CA GLN A 202 -4.51 -24.32 -0.58
C GLN A 202 -4.31 -22.85 -0.95
N ARG A 203 -3.32 -22.22 -0.31
CA ARG A 203 -2.88 -20.88 -0.72
C ARG A 203 -2.50 -20.90 -2.19
N LEU A 204 -3.07 -19.98 -2.95
CA LEU A 204 -2.87 -19.85 -4.39
C LEU A 204 -1.40 -19.52 -4.69
N ARG A 205 -0.73 -20.37 -5.47
CA ARG A 205 0.68 -20.28 -5.83
C ARG A 205 0.91 -20.76 -7.26
N GLY A 206 2.06 -20.42 -7.84
CA GLY A 206 2.63 -21.15 -8.99
C GLY A 206 2.65 -20.45 -10.34
N PHE A 207 1.89 -19.35 -10.53
CA PHE A 207 1.83 -18.66 -11.84
C PHE A 207 2.67 -17.37 -11.91
N TRP A 208 2.87 -16.68 -10.79
CA TRP A 208 3.68 -15.45 -10.68
C TRP A 208 4.76 -15.59 -9.60
N ARG A 209 5.83 -14.80 -9.71
CA ARG A 209 6.99 -14.85 -8.80
C ARG A 209 7.10 -13.65 -7.87
N THR A 210 6.34 -12.59 -8.11
CA THR A 210 6.40 -11.32 -7.38
C THR A 210 5.01 -10.90 -6.94
N GLU A 211 4.94 -9.87 -6.10
CA GLU A 211 3.68 -9.22 -5.75
C GLU A 211 2.89 -8.87 -7.02
N THR A 212 1.61 -9.25 -7.07
CA THR A 212 0.74 -9.01 -8.23
C THR A 212 -0.71 -8.83 -7.80
N VAL A 213 -1.41 -7.94 -8.50
CA VAL A 213 -2.87 -7.85 -8.43
C VAL A 213 -3.45 -9.06 -9.15
N LEU A 214 -4.47 -9.69 -8.57
CA LEU A 214 -5.18 -10.82 -9.19
C LEU A 214 -6.42 -10.34 -9.93
N ASN A 215 -6.70 -10.98 -11.06
CA ASN A 215 -8.00 -10.89 -11.70
C ASN A 215 -8.92 -11.94 -11.09
N THR A 216 -9.70 -11.56 -10.08
CA THR A 216 -10.61 -12.46 -9.38
C THR A 216 -11.87 -12.81 -10.16
N ASP A 217 -12.17 -12.12 -11.25
CA ASP A 217 -13.35 -12.42 -12.09
C ASP A 217 -13.21 -13.75 -12.83
N VAL A 218 -11.97 -14.20 -13.04
CA VAL A 218 -11.64 -15.46 -13.73
C VAL A 218 -11.05 -16.52 -12.79
N LEU A 219 -10.89 -16.21 -11.50
CA LEU A 219 -10.28 -17.09 -10.51
C LEU A 219 -11.29 -17.48 -9.42
N GLU A 220 -11.41 -18.78 -9.15
CA GLU A 220 -12.23 -19.29 -8.06
C GLU A 220 -11.47 -19.26 -6.73
N VAL A 221 -11.38 -18.07 -6.13
CA VAL A 221 -10.60 -17.86 -4.91
C VAL A 221 -11.45 -17.36 -3.74
N LYS A 222 -10.99 -17.61 -2.52
CA LYS A 222 -11.44 -16.95 -1.28
C LYS A 222 -10.23 -16.31 -0.60
N PHE A 223 -10.48 -15.37 0.31
CA PHE A 223 -9.42 -14.79 1.13
C PHE A 223 -9.72 -15.10 2.59
N GLU A 224 -8.71 -15.57 3.29
CA GLU A 224 -8.78 -15.89 4.71
C GLU A 224 -7.90 -14.92 5.48
N SER A 225 -8.54 -14.05 6.27
CA SER A 225 -7.90 -13.06 7.12
C SER A 225 -7.56 -13.70 8.46
N THR A 226 -6.51 -14.50 8.50
CA THR A 226 -6.09 -15.20 9.72
C THR A 226 -4.56 -15.17 9.86
N MET A 227 -4.10 -15.16 11.10
CA MET A 227 -2.70 -15.39 11.44
C MET A 227 -2.57 -16.29 12.66
N THR A 228 -1.41 -16.91 12.83
CA THR A 228 -1.14 -17.72 14.02
C THR A 228 -0.95 -16.82 15.25
N ALA A 229 -1.22 -17.37 16.45
CA ALA A 229 -0.96 -16.66 17.70
C ALA A 229 0.52 -16.23 17.85
N GLN A 230 1.45 -17.01 17.29
CA GLN A 230 2.88 -16.68 17.28
C GLN A 230 3.18 -15.49 16.37
N GLN A 231 2.59 -15.45 15.17
CA GLN A 231 2.70 -14.32 14.25
C GLN A 231 2.10 -13.06 14.88
N HIS A 232 0.93 -13.17 15.51
CA HIS A 232 0.29 -12.08 16.24
C HIS A 232 1.19 -11.53 17.37
N LYS A 233 1.74 -12.41 18.21
CA LYS A 233 2.67 -12.00 19.27
C LYS A 233 3.91 -11.29 18.71
N ARG A 234 4.49 -11.82 17.64
CA ARG A 234 5.67 -11.22 16.98
C ARG A 234 5.33 -9.83 16.42
N MET A 235 4.20 -9.70 15.73
CA MET A 235 3.75 -8.41 15.19
C MET A 235 3.51 -7.39 16.31
N ASN A 236 2.89 -7.81 17.41
CA ASN A 236 2.67 -6.94 18.57
C ASN A 236 3.99 -6.41 19.14
N LEU A 237 5.01 -7.27 19.30
CA LEU A 237 6.33 -6.84 19.80
C LEU A 237 6.99 -5.85 18.83
N PHE A 238 6.92 -6.12 17.53
CA PHE A 238 7.46 -5.23 16.50
C PHE A 238 6.79 -3.85 16.52
N LEU A 239 5.45 -3.79 16.49
CA LEU A 239 4.71 -2.54 16.48
C LEU A 239 4.94 -1.73 17.76
N ASN A 240 4.96 -2.37 18.93
CA ASN A 240 5.31 -1.70 20.19
C ASN A 240 6.73 -1.12 20.18
N ALA A 241 7.71 -1.84 19.60
CA ALA A 241 9.05 -1.30 19.44
C ALA A 241 9.07 -0.07 18.52
N GLN A 242 8.29 -0.06 17.44
CA GLN A 242 8.14 1.10 16.56
C GLN A 242 7.53 2.31 17.28
N VAL A 243 6.55 2.09 18.17
CA VAL A 243 5.98 3.16 19.01
C VAL A 243 7.06 3.79 19.88
N GLN A 244 7.84 2.98 20.61
CA GLN A 244 8.90 3.48 21.48
C GLN A 244 9.96 4.25 20.70
N GLN A 245 10.41 3.70 19.57
CA GLN A 245 11.40 4.35 18.70
C GLN A 245 10.89 5.68 18.13
N SER A 246 9.61 5.76 17.76
CA SER A 246 9.02 6.99 17.21
C SER A 246 8.92 8.15 18.20
N LYS A 247 8.95 7.85 19.51
CA LYS A 247 8.84 8.82 20.60
C LYS A 247 10.19 9.17 21.23
N ALA A 248 11.28 8.55 20.78
CA ALA A 248 12.61 8.85 21.25
C ALA A 248 13.04 10.29 20.87
N PRO A 249 13.86 10.98 21.70
CA PRO A 249 14.41 12.28 21.34
C PRO A 249 15.18 12.23 20.02
N GLY A 250 14.87 13.13 19.09
CA GLY A 250 15.51 13.17 17.77
C GLY A 250 15.07 12.04 16.83
N ALA A 251 13.95 11.37 17.10
CA ALA A 251 13.41 10.35 16.20
C ALA A 251 13.23 10.90 14.77
N PRO A 252 13.68 10.16 13.74
CA PRO A 252 13.65 10.64 12.35
C PRO A 252 12.26 10.54 11.71
N ARG A 253 11.26 10.08 12.46
CA ARG A 253 9.89 9.84 11.96
C ARG A 253 8.85 10.50 12.87
N PRO A 254 7.63 10.75 12.33
CA PRO A 254 6.51 11.18 13.15
C PRO A 254 6.18 10.17 14.26
N PRO A 255 5.70 10.66 15.43
CA PRO A 255 5.23 9.81 16.52
C PRO A 255 4.14 8.84 16.05
N ILE A 256 4.14 7.64 16.63
CA ILE A 256 3.08 6.65 16.49
C ILE A 256 2.29 6.62 17.79
N ASP A 257 0.98 6.82 17.68
CA ASP A 257 0.04 6.71 18.79
C ASP A 257 -0.40 5.28 19.00
N TYR A 258 -0.72 4.94 20.25
CA TYR A 258 -1.13 3.60 20.65
C TYR A 258 -2.43 3.68 21.44
N ARG A 259 -3.38 2.82 21.12
CA ARG A 259 -4.63 2.63 21.86
C ARG A 259 -4.95 1.14 21.97
N HIS A 260 -5.51 0.74 23.11
CA HIS A 260 -5.96 -0.62 23.35
C HIS A 260 -7.44 -0.60 23.71
N THR A 261 -8.28 -1.29 22.93
CA THR A 261 -9.73 -1.38 23.20
C THR A 261 -10.18 -2.82 23.37
N TYR A 262 -11.24 -2.99 24.17
CA TYR A 262 -11.92 -4.25 24.40
C TYR A 262 -13.39 -4.08 24.05
N GLU A 263 -13.83 -4.68 22.96
CA GLU A 263 -15.15 -4.43 22.37
C GLU A 263 -15.91 -5.75 22.23
N THR A 264 -17.23 -5.68 22.30
CA THR A 264 -18.12 -6.80 21.96
C THR A 264 -19.02 -6.39 20.82
N ASP A 265 -18.88 -7.08 19.70
CA ASP A 265 -19.75 -6.93 18.53
C ASP A 265 -20.90 -7.94 18.60
N MET A 266 -22.12 -7.42 18.45
CA MET A 266 -23.35 -8.18 18.33
C MET A 266 -24.00 -7.85 16.99
N PHE A 267 -24.66 -8.83 16.37
CA PHE A 267 -25.25 -8.68 15.04
C PHE A 267 -26.75 -8.85 15.12
N TYR A 268 -27.45 -7.97 14.44
CA TYR A 268 -28.90 -7.96 14.35
C TYR A 268 -29.33 -7.90 12.89
N GLU A 269 -30.50 -8.44 12.59
CA GLU A 269 -31.09 -8.31 11.26
C GLU A 269 -31.54 -6.86 11.04
N LEU A 270 -31.26 -6.32 9.86
CA LEU A 270 -31.82 -5.04 9.44
C LEU A 270 -33.28 -5.26 9.03
N ASP A 271 -34.21 -4.77 9.85
CA ASP A 271 -35.63 -4.86 9.56
C ASP A 271 -36.08 -3.83 8.50
N GLN A 272 -37.31 -3.99 8.02
CA GLN A 272 -37.85 -3.11 6.96
C GLN A 272 -37.95 -1.66 7.44
N GLN A 273 -38.30 -1.43 8.70
CA GLN A 273 -38.41 -0.10 9.28
C GLN A 273 -37.04 0.59 9.36
N GLY A 274 -36.03 -0.11 9.87
CA GLY A 274 -34.65 0.34 9.91
C GLY A 274 -34.11 0.63 8.51
N PHE A 275 -34.37 -0.25 7.54
CA PHE A 275 -33.97 -0.02 6.15
C PHE A 275 -34.62 1.24 5.55
N SER A 276 -35.94 1.42 5.74
CA SER A 276 -36.67 2.57 5.22
C SER A 276 -36.27 3.90 5.88
N SER A 277 -35.62 3.87 7.05
CA SER A 277 -35.11 5.06 7.74
C SER A 277 -33.74 5.54 7.22
N LEU A 278 -33.05 4.74 6.41
CA LEU A 278 -31.76 5.12 5.82
C LEU A 278 -31.94 6.18 4.73
N ASN A 279 -30.86 6.90 4.40
CA ASN A 279 -30.84 7.80 3.26
C ASN A 279 -31.22 7.07 1.95
N PRO A 280 -32.07 7.63 1.06
CA PRO A 280 -32.47 6.99 -0.20
C PRO A 280 -31.32 6.48 -1.08
N ILE A 281 -30.17 7.18 -1.07
CA ILE A 281 -28.98 6.76 -1.83
C ILE A 281 -28.40 5.48 -1.24
N VAL A 282 -28.31 5.40 0.09
CA VAL A 282 -27.85 4.21 0.81
C VAL A 282 -28.82 3.04 0.60
N GLN A 283 -30.13 3.30 0.66
CA GLN A 283 -31.14 2.28 0.35
C GLN A 283 -30.90 1.69 -1.04
N ARG A 284 -30.68 2.54 -2.06
CA ARG A 284 -30.41 2.10 -3.43
C ARG A 284 -29.14 1.26 -3.54
N LEU A 285 -28.05 1.65 -2.87
CA LEU A 285 -26.79 0.90 -2.85
C LEU A 285 -26.99 -0.50 -2.25
N ILE A 286 -27.65 -0.57 -1.08
CA ILE A 286 -27.95 -1.84 -0.41
C ILE A 286 -28.85 -2.74 -1.26
N SER A 287 -29.94 -2.20 -1.82
CA SER A 287 -30.86 -2.97 -2.66
C SER A 287 -30.20 -3.54 -3.92
N THR A 288 -29.27 -2.80 -4.51
CA THR A 288 -28.57 -3.21 -5.74
C THR A 288 -27.64 -4.40 -5.50
N ALA A 289 -27.03 -4.51 -4.31
CA ALA A 289 -26.11 -5.59 -3.96
C ALA A 289 -26.81 -6.95 -3.69
N GLY A 290 -28.13 -6.96 -3.48
CA GLY A 290 -28.93 -8.20 -3.42
C GLY A 290 -28.72 -9.10 -2.20
N GLY A 291 -28.17 -8.58 -1.10
CA GLY A 291 -27.89 -9.35 0.13
C GLY A 291 -28.57 -8.81 1.38
N ARG A 292 -28.84 -9.70 2.36
CA ARG A 292 -29.30 -9.29 3.70
C ARG A 292 -28.21 -8.50 4.40
N GLN A 293 -28.55 -7.29 4.86
CA GLN A 293 -27.67 -6.48 5.67
C GLN A 293 -27.94 -6.73 7.15
N ARG A 294 -26.90 -6.57 7.96
CA ARG A 294 -26.98 -6.70 9.41
C ARG A 294 -26.57 -5.38 10.06
N VAL A 295 -27.20 -5.07 11.18
CA VAL A 295 -26.75 -4.01 12.08
C VAL A 295 -25.72 -4.62 13.03
N ARG A 296 -24.51 -4.08 13.04
CA ARG A 296 -23.46 -4.40 14.01
C ARG A 296 -23.54 -3.40 15.15
N VAL A 297 -23.84 -3.89 16.34
CA VAL A 297 -23.82 -3.10 17.57
C VAL A 297 -22.54 -3.43 18.33
N THR A 298 -21.77 -2.40 18.65
CA THR A 298 -20.52 -2.52 19.38
C THR A 298 -20.69 -1.93 20.78
N ARG A 299 -20.31 -2.69 21.80
CA ARG A 299 -20.29 -2.26 23.20
C ARG A 299 -18.90 -2.40 23.80
N ASP A 300 -18.54 -1.57 24.76
CA ASP A 300 -17.33 -1.78 25.54
C ASP A 300 -17.46 -3.08 26.35
N LYS A 301 -16.46 -3.94 26.28
CA LYS A 301 -16.52 -5.28 26.90
C LYS A 301 -16.53 -5.22 28.42
N ASN A 302 -15.86 -4.23 29.01
CA ASN A 302 -15.67 -4.16 30.45
C ASN A 302 -16.86 -3.52 31.16
N THR A 303 -17.46 -2.49 30.54
CA THR A 303 -18.54 -1.68 31.10
C THR A 303 -19.92 -2.04 30.55
N GLY A 304 -19.99 -2.64 29.36
CA GLY A 304 -21.23 -2.88 28.63
C GLY A 304 -21.81 -1.61 27.97
N GLU A 305 -21.11 -0.48 28.05
CA GLU A 305 -21.52 0.79 27.47
C GLU A 305 -21.70 0.67 25.95
N PHE A 306 -22.75 1.28 25.44
CA PHE A 306 -22.98 1.36 24.00
C PHE A 306 -21.96 2.29 23.35
N LEU A 307 -21.24 1.79 22.34
CA LEU A 307 -20.26 2.58 21.60
C LEU A 307 -20.82 3.05 20.25
N ARG A 308 -21.37 2.13 19.45
CA ARG A 308 -21.93 2.45 18.13
C ARG A 308 -22.83 1.34 17.58
N ALA A 309 -23.70 1.70 16.65
CA ALA A 309 -24.47 0.77 15.83
C ALA A 309 -24.33 1.17 14.37
N ILE A 310 -23.85 0.26 13.53
CA ILE A 310 -23.58 0.55 12.13
C ILE A 310 -24.09 -0.55 11.20
N ILE A 311 -24.28 -0.22 9.93
CA ILE A 311 -24.46 -1.15 8.81
C ILE A 311 -23.20 -1.05 7.95
N LYS A 312 -22.49 -2.16 7.76
CA LYS A 312 -21.29 -2.22 6.91
C LYS A 312 -21.66 -2.73 5.53
N HIS A 313 -21.60 -1.88 4.52
CA HIS A 313 -21.92 -2.21 3.13
C HIS A 313 -20.66 -2.26 2.27
N ARG A 314 -20.35 -3.42 1.69
CA ARG A 314 -19.16 -3.60 0.87
C ARG A 314 -19.38 -3.05 -0.54
N LEU A 315 -18.45 -2.23 -1.01
CA LEU A 315 -18.42 -1.70 -2.37
C LEU A 315 -17.54 -2.55 -3.31
N GLY A 316 -16.41 -3.06 -2.80
CA GLY A 316 -15.53 -3.91 -3.60
C GLY A 316 -14.34 -4.43 -2.81
N ASN A 317 -13.63 -5.39 -3.41
CA ASN A 317 -12.35 -5.89 -2.93
C ASN A 317 -11.35 -5.92 -4.09
N LEU A 318 -10.08 -5.78 -3.76
CA LEU A 318 -8.95 -6.04 -4.64
C LEU A 318 -7.96 -6.97 -3.96
N GLU A 319 -7.70 -8.11 -4.58
CA GLU A 319 -6.81 -9.14 -4.09
C GLU A 319 -5.41 -8.96 -4.69
N VAL A 320 -4.40 -8.93 -3.81
CA VAL A 320 -2.99 -8.80 -4.20
C VAL A 320 -2.23 -9.99 -3.63
N SER A 321 -1.76 -10.89 -4.50
CA SER A 321 -0.92 -11.99 -4.08
C SER A 321 0.52 -11.53 -3.89
N SER A 322 1.16 -11.95 -2.80
CA SER A 322 2.57 -11.69 -2.53
C SER A 322 3.30 -13.01 -2.26
N PRO A 323 3.81 -13.68 -3.32
CA PRO A 323 4.34 -15.03 -3.19
C PRO A 323 5.69 -15.10 -2.46
N LYS A 324 6.36 -13.98 -2.20
CA LYS A 324 7.62 -13.95 -1.45
C LYS A 324 7.43 -13.72 0.04
N THR A 325 6.18 -13.64 0.50
CA THR A 325 5.83 -13.40 1.90
C THR A 325 4.81 -14.42 2.41
N GLU A 326 4.66 -14.49 3.73
CA GLU A 326 3.67 -15.35 4.41
C GLU A 326 2.22 -14.93 4.15
N TRP A 327 2.02 -13.66 3.78
CA TRP A 327 0.70 -13.09 3.56
C TRP A 327 0.53 -12.54 2.16
N ASP A 328 -0.69 -12.66 1.67
CA ASP A 328 -1.30 -11.90 0.59
C ASP A 328 -2.14 -10.76 1.19
N TYR A 329 -2.65 -9.87 0.35
CA TYR A 329 -3.45 -8.72 0.78
C TYR A 329 -4.85 -8.73 0.16
N ARG A 330 -5.81 -8.22 0.91
CA ARG A 330 -7.09 -7.76 0.37
C ARG A 330 -7.26 -6.30 0.73
N ILE A 331 -7.43 -5.45 -0.28
CA ILE A 331 -7.84 -4.06 -0.13
C ILE A 331 -9.37 -4.04 -0.26
N GLY A 332 -10.07 -3.76 0.84
CA GLY A 332 -11.51 -3.65 0.90
C GLY A 332 -11.95 -2.19 0.89
N ILE A 333 -13.06 -1.91 0.21
CA ILE A 333 -13.74 -0.61 0.27
C ILE A 333 -15.16 -0.87 0.75
N ASN A 334 -15.54 -0.24 1.86
CA ASN A 334 -16.86 -0.37 2.46
C ASN A 334 -17.43 1.01 2.80
N LEU A 335 -18.74 1.07 3.00
CA LEU A 335 -19.42 2.14 3.70
C LEU A 335 -19.76 1.64 5.11
N GLU A 336 -19.35 2.38 6.14
CA GLU A 336 -19.87 2.25 7.49
C GLU A 336 -20.98 3.30 7.67
N ILE A 337 -22.23 2.83 7.77
CA ILE A 337 -23.43 3.67 7.86
C ILE A 337 -23.95 3.61 9.29
N ASP A 338 -24.09 4.74 9.98
CA ASP A 338 -24.70 4.78 11.30
C ASP A 338 -26.15 4.32 11.23
N PHE A 339 -26.52 3.39 12.11
CA PHE A 339 -27.89 2.92 12.21
C PHE A 339 -28.72 3.93 13.01
N PRO A 340 -29.76 4.56 12.42
CA PRO A 340 -30.50 5.64 13.08
C PRO A 340 -31.67 5.14 13.96
N GLY A 341 -32.00 3.84 13.91
CA GLY A 341 -33.14 3.27 14.60
C GLY A 341 -32.84 2.83 16.05
N PRO A 342 -33.89 2.53 16.85
CA PRO A 342 -33.72 1.94 18.17
C PRO A 342 -33.14 0.53 18.05
N ILE A 343 -32.16 0.22 18.89
CA ILE A 343 -31.45 -1.06 18.88
C ILE A 343 -32.27 -2.14 19.60
N GLU A 344 -33.07 -1.73 20.58
CA GLU A 344 -33.85 -2.59 21.47
C GLU A 344 -34.95 -3.37 20.72
N SER A 345 -35.40 -2.84 19.57
CA SER A 345 -36.40 -3.48 18.72
C SER A 345 -35.81 -4.43 17.69
N LEU A 346 -34.48 -4.49 17.55
CA LEU A 346 -33.84 -5.30 16.54
C LEU A 346 -33.83 -6.78 16.92
N THR A 347 -34.05 -7.64 15.93
CA THR A 347 -33.98 -9.09 16.11
C THR A 347 -32.51 -9.56 15.98
N PRO A 348 -31.95 -10.28 16.97
CA PRO A 348 -30.61 -10.83 16.87
C PRO A 348 -30.45 -11.71 15.63
N ALA A 349 -29.36 -11.51 14.89
CA ALA A 349 -29.01 -12.34 13.74
C ALA A 349 -28.34 -13.62 14.23
N VAL A 350 -29.12 -14.71 14.26
CA VAL A 350 -28.66 -16.02 14.73
C VAL A 350 -28.49 -16.96 13.55
N GLU A 351 -27.31 -17.58 13.43
CA GLU A 351 -27.07 -18.66 12.48
C GLU A 351 -27.67 -19.98 13.00
N GLY A 352 -28.16 -20.82 12.08
CA GLY A 352 -28.79 -22.09 12.43
C GLY A 352 -27.91 -22.95 13.36
N GLY A 353 -28.46 -23.33 14.52
CA GLY A 353 -27.78 -24.18 15.50
C GLY A 353 -26.87 -23.46 16.51
N LYS A 354 -26.82 -22.12 16.52
CA LYS A 354 -26.07 -21.32 17.50
C LYS A 354 -27.01 -20.49 18.38
N THR A 355 -26.55 -20.10 19.57
CA THR A 355 -27.27 -19.11 20.39
C THR A 355 -26.84 -17.69 20.02
N ALA A 356 -27.64 -16.69 20.39
CA ALA A 356 -27.28 -15.28 20.17
C ALA A 356 -25.96 -14.92 20.87
N GLU A 357 -25.74 -15.41 22.09
CA GLU A 357 -24.50 -15.22 22.85
C GLU A 357 -23.31 -15.90 22.18
N GLY A 358 -23.54 -17.07 21.57
CA GLY A 358 -22.53 -17.78 20.77
C GLY A 358 -22.12 -17.03 19.50
N MET A 359 -22.92 -16.03 19.09
CA MET A 359 -22.61 -15.16 17.95
C MET A 359 -21.85 -13.89 18.32
N HIS A 360 -21.77 -13.55 19.61
CA HIS A 360 -21.01 -12.38 20.07
C HIS A 360 -19.53 -12.54 19.72
N ARG A 361 -18.96 -11.51 19.10
CA ARG A 361 -17.53 -11.43 18.80
C ARG A 361 -16.87 -10.51 19.81
N GLN A 362 -16.08 -11.07 20.72
CA GLN A 362 -15.26 -10.29 21.64
C GLN A 362 -13.95 -9.93 20.95
N LYS A 363 -13.65 -8.65 20.86
CA LYS A 363 -12.47 -8.09 20.22
C LYS A 363 -11.53 -7.51 21.25
N ASP A 364 -10.28 -7.89 21.14
CA ASP A 364 -9.15 -7.34 21.88
C ASP A 364 -8.21 -6.72 20.84
N ARG A 365 -8.17 -5.38 20.78
CA ARG A 365 -7.59 -4.64 19.67
C ARG A 365 -6.51 -3.68 20.15
N MET A 366 -5.32 -3.83 19.57
CA MET A 366 -4.22 -2.88 19.69
C MET A 366 -4.12 -2.06 18.40
N SER A 367 -4.38 -0.76 18.51
CA SER A 367 -4.41 0.19 17.41
C SER A 367 -3.17 1.08 17.45
N TYR A 368 -2.53 1.23 16.29
CA TYR A 368 -1.32 2.01 16.08
C TYR A 368 -1.57 3.03 14.96
N SER A 369 -1.58 4.33 15.27
CA SER A 369 -1.90 5.36 14.28
C SER A 369 -0.80 6.42 14.16
N TRP A 370 -0.65 7.02 12.98
CA TRP A 370 0.30 8.10 12.77
C TRP A 370 -0.14 9.02 11.62
N LEU A 371 0.32 10.27 11.68
CA LEU A 371 0.03 11.32 10.70
C LEU A 371 -1.45 11.64 10.48
N GLY A 372 -2.35 11.10 11.31
CA GLY A 372 -3.80 11.19 11.08
C GLY A 372 -4.25 10.57 9.75
N ALA A 373 -3.45 9.65 9.19
CA ALA A 373 -3.66 9.13 7.83
C ALA A 373 -3.67 7.61 7.78
N TYR A 374 -2.96 6.95 8.69
CA TYR A 374 -2.82 5.50 8.75
C TYR A 374 -3.15 4.99 10.16
N GLN A 375 -3.87 3.89 10.22
CA GLN A 375 -4.08 3.12 11.43
C GLN A 375 -3.80 1.64 11.14
N VAL A 376 -3.03 0.97 11.99
CA VAL A 376 -2.81 -0.47 11.95
C VAL A 376 -3.47 -1.07 13.19
N ASP A 377 -4.37 -2.01 12.97
CA ASP A 377 -5.11 -2.68 14.02
C ASP A 377 -4.71 -4.15 14.08
N LEU A 378 -4.15 -4.54 15.22
CA LEU A 378 -3.87 -5.94 15.54
C LEU A 378 -4.95 -6.44 16.50
N THR A 379 -5.81 -7.34 16.00
CA THR A 379 -7.05 -7.73 16.70
C THR A 379 -7.08 -9.23 16.97
N GLN A 380 -7.32 -9.62 18.22
CA GLN A 380 -7.75 -10.97 18.57
C GLN A 380 -9.27 -10.99 18.70
N VAL A 381 -9.92 -11.87 17.94
CA VAL A 381 -11.37 -12.05 17.94
C VAL A 381 -11.70 -13.39 18.58
N SER A 382 -12.47 -13.38 19.67
CA SER A 382 -13.00 -14.59 20.30
C SER A 382 -14.50 -14.72 20.02
N GLN A 383 -14.93 -15.87 19.52
CA GLN A 383 -16.32 -16.19 19.25
C GLN A 383 -16.58 -17.65 19.66
N GLY A 384 -17.31 -17.85 20.76
CA GLY A 384 -17.41 -19.16 21.40
C GLY A 384 -16.01 -19.75 21.70
N PRO A 385 -15.73 -21.01 21.32
CA PRO A 385 -14.41 -21.61 21.52
C PRO A 385 -13.36 -21.15 20.49
N SER A 386 -13.78 -20.47 19.41
CA SER A 386 -12.88 -20.05 18.34
C SER A 386 -12.15 -18.76 18.68
N LYS A 387 -10.85 -18.72 18.36
CA LYS A 387 -10.02 -17.52 18.43
C LYS A 387 -9.37 -17.29 17.07
N ASN A 388 -9.59 -16.11 16.50
CA ASN A 388 -8.91 -15.66 15.29
C ASN A 388 -8.00 -14.47 15.61
N HIS A 389 -6.92 -14.34 14.86
CA HIS A 389 -6.01 -13.20 14.93
C HIS A 389 -6.00 -12.52 13.57
N GLU A 390 -6.22 -11.20 13.56
CA GLU A 390 -6.40 -10.38 12.38
C GLU A 390 -5.46 -9.18 12.45
N LEU A 391 -4.97 -8.74 11.29
CA LEU A 391 -4.21 -7.50 11.13
C LEU A 391 -4.81 -6.72 9.98
N GLU A 392 -5.10 -5.45 10.24
CA GLU A 392 -5.79 -4.53 9.34
C GLU A 392 -5.00 -3.23 9.29
N LEU A 393 -4.97 -2.57 8.14
CA LEU A 393 -4.44 -1.23 7.95
C LEU A 393 -5.51 -0.38 7.29
N GLU A 394 -5.93 0.67 7.97
CA GLU A 394 -6.97 1.58 7.52
C GLU A 394 -6.39 2.93 7.13
N LEU A 395 -6.97 3.54 6.10
CA LEU A 395 -6.73 4.93 5.73
C LEU A 395 -7.75 5.84 6.39
N ASP A 396 -7.30 7.01 6.84
CA ASP A 396 -8.24 8.04 7.27
C ASP A 396 -9.13 8.50 6.10
N SER A 397 -10.45 8.39 6.30
CA SER A 397 -11.46 8.70 5.28
C SER A 397 -11.40 10.16 4.84
N GLY A 398 -11.27 11.08 5.81
CA GLY A 398 -11.24 12.52 5.53
C GLY A 398 -10.02 12.92 4.72
N VAL A 399 -8.84 12.43 5.09
CA VAL A 399 -7.58 12.65 4.35
C VAL A 399 -7.66 12.05 2.95
N LEU A 400 -8.14 10.80 2.83
CA LEU A 400 -8.28 10.13 1.53
C LEU A 400 -9.18 10.94 0.59
N ILE A 401 -10.36 11.33 1.07
CA ILE A 401 -11.33 12.11 0.28
C ILE A 401 -10.78 13.50 -0.06
N ALA A 402 -10.18 14.21 0.90
CA ALA A 402 -9.63 15.54 0.66
C ALA A 402 -8.53 15.53 -0.41
N GLU A 403 -7.63 14.55 -0.38
CA GLU A 403 -6.59 14.41 -1.41
C GLU A 403 -7.16 13.97 -2.76
N ALA A 404 -8.18 13.12 -2.75
CA ALA A 404 -8.89 12.71 -3.96
C ALA A 404 -9.65 13.88 -4.63
N ASP A 405 -10.25 14.78 -3.84
CA ASP A 405 -10.94 15.96 -4.35
C ASP A 405 -9.98 16.98 -4.97
N LYS A 406 -8.73 17.05 -4.49
CA LYS A 406 -7.68 17.83 -5.16
C LYS A 406 -7.39 17.27 -6.56
N VAL A 407 -7.35 15.94 -6.73
CA VAL A 407 -7.19 15.32 -8.07
C VAL A 407 -8.34 15.74 -8.99
N ARG A 408 -9.60 15.68 -8.53
CA ARG A 408 -10.77 16.10 -9.31
C ARG A 408 -10.71 17.58 -9.74
N ARG A 409 -10.18 18.43 -8.85
CA ARG A 409 -9.98 19.87 -9.10
C ARG A 409 -8.70 20.20 -9.87
N LYS A 410 -7.93 19.18 -10.27
CA LYS A 410 -6.61 19.32 -10.94
C LYS A 410 -5.61 20.13 -10.11
N GLU A 411 -5.68 19.99 -8.80
CA GLU A 411 -4.77 20.61 -7.84
C GLU A 411 -3.64 19.64 -7.46
N PRO A 412 -2.49 20.16 -7.00
CA PRO A 412 -1.47 19.33 -6.38
C PRO A 412 -2.04 18.48 -5.25
N THR A 413 -1.78 17.18 -5.30
CA THR A 413 -2.40 16.17 -4.43
C THR A 413 -1.36 15.16 -3.94
N LYS A 414 -1.63 14.58 -2.77
CA LYS A 414 -0.88 13.47 -2.19
C LYS A 414 -1.65 12.15 -2.29
N PHE A 415 -2.73 12.07 -3.07
CA PHE A 415 -3.57 10.87 -3.17
C PHE A 415 -2.74 9.62 -3.47
N GLU A 416 -1.94 9.64 -4.54
CA GLU A 416 -1.10 8.50 -4.91
C GLU A 416 0.00 8.24 -3.86
N SER A 417 0.58 9.29 -3.27
CA SER A 417 1.56 9.16 -2.20
C SER A 417 0.97 8.50 -0.94
N LEU A 418 -0.29 8.80 -0.61
CA LEU A 418 -1.03 8.20 0.51
C LEU A 418 -1.18 6.68 0.29
N ILE A 419 -1.63 6.29 -0.91
CA ILE A 419 -1.79 4.87 -1.29
C ILE A 419 -0.44 4.14 -1.34
N ASN A 420 0.59 4.76 -1.91
CA ASN A 420 1.95 4.21 -1.89
C ASN A 420 2.45 4.01 -0.45
N GLY A 421 2.13 4.92 0.47
CA GLY A 421 2.42 4.75 1.89
C GLY A 421 1.69 3.55 2.49
N MET A 422 0.41 3.34 2.19
CA MET A 422 -0.31 2.13 2.59
C MET A 422 0.40 0.87 2.08
N MET A 423 0.66 0.78 0.77
CA MET A 423 1.31 -0.39 0.16
C MET A 423 2.70 -0.66 0.75
N ASN A 424 3.47 0.39 1.03
CA ASN A 424 4.79 0.24 1.67
C ASN A 424 4.68 -0.30 3.10
N ASN A 425 3.68 0.13 3.88
CA ASN A 425 3.43 -0.44 5.20
C ASN A 425 2.98 -1.92 5.11
N LEU A 426 2.14 -2.27 4.13
CA LEU A 426 1.77 -3.67 3.85
C LEU A 426 3.01 -4.54 3.64
N ARG A 427 3.92 -4.08 2.77
CA ARG A 427 5.17 -4.76 2.44
C ARG A 427 6.11 -4.88 3.63
N VAL A 428 6.25 -3.84 4.46
CA VAL A 428 7.12 -3.86 5.65
C VAL A 428 6.61 -4.90 6.66
N LEU A 429 5.32 -4.86 7.01
CA LEU A 429 4.76 -5.76 8.03
C LEU A 429 4.74 -7.22 7.55
N SER A 430 4.50 -7.47 6.25
CA SER A 430 4.62 -8.82 5.69
C SER A 430 6.05 -9.37 5.76
N ARG A 431 7.06 -8.54 5.49
CA ARG A 431 8.46 -8.97 5.52
C ARG A 431 8.96 -9.21 6.93
N GLU A 432 8.48 -8.45 7.92
CA GLU A 432 8.81 -8.69 9.33
C GLU A 432 8.39 -10.09 9.79
N ILE A 433 7.26 -10.59 9.28
CA ILE A 433 6.72 -11.90 9.68
C ILE A 433 7.27 -13.04 8.83
N THR A 434 7.68 -12.74 7.60
CA THR A 434 8.27 -13.73 6.71
C THR A 434 9.65 -14.10 7.21
N VAL A 435 9.82 -15.35 7.64
CA VAL A 435 11.13 -15.86 8.05
C VAL A 435 12.04 -15.76 6.83
N SER A 436 13.09 -14.95 6.95
CA SER A 436 14.14 -14.95 5.94
C SER A 436 14.75 -16.35 5.95
N GLY A 437 14.58 -17.10 4.86
CA GLY A 437 15.48 -18.23 4.59
C GLY A 437 16.94 -17.75 4.67
N PRO A 438 17.92 -18.65 4.87
CA PRO A 438 19.32 -18.24 4.95
C PRO A 438 19.63 -17.39 3.72
N GLY A 439 19.80 -16.09 3.94
CA GLY A 439 20.23 -15.18 2.89
C GLY A 439 21.60 -15.63 2.38
N PRO A 440 21.99 -15.26 1.15
CA PRO A 440 23.36 -15.45 0.75
C PRO A 440 24.23 -14.74 1.80
N THR A 441 25.08 -15.51 2.47
CA THR A 441 26.18 -14.98 3.27
C THR A 441 26.93 -13.98 2.38
N ALA A 442 26.93 -12.72 2.78
CA ALA A 442 27.67 -11.66 2.13
C ALA A 442 29.18 -11.99 2.10
#